data_AF-A0A1U7CJV2-F1
#
_entry.id   AF-A0A1U7CJV2-F1
#
_cell.length_a   1.000
_cell.length_b   1.000
_cell.length_c   1.000
_cell.angle_alpha   90.00
_cell.angle_beta   90.00
_cell.angle_gamma   90.00
#
_symmetry.space_group_name_H-M   'P 1'
#
loop_
_entity.id
_entity.type
_entity.pdbx_description
1 polymer ?
#
loop_
_entity_poly.entity_id
_entity_poly.type
_entity_poly.pdbx_seq_one_letter_code
_entity_poly.pdbx_strand_id
1 'polypeptide(L)'
;MFDARILRDRQEDALAATSRAARFAEDGSVAMLVQTKVAIVYPSSANAFFACSPVRLDGPESEGAAAVYVTDLSRTYFVYNLGTHVPPIGTKVIAQSCSGRWTFRFDG
;
A
#
# COMPACT_ATOMS: atom_id res chain seq x y z
N MET A 1 29.60 -11.07 39.18
CA MET A 1 28.52 -11.98 38.71
C MET A 1 27.16 -11.27 38.55
N PHE A 2 27.09 -9.93 38.54
CA PHE A 2 25.84 -9.17 38.40
C PHE A 2 25.64 -8.56 37.00
N ASP A 3 26.71 -8.27 36.27
CA ASP A 3 26.65 -7.61 34.95
C ASP A 3 25.92 -8.42 33.88
N ALA A 4 26.08 -9.75 33.89
CA ALA A 4 25.41 -10.61 32.91
C ALA A 4 23.88 -10.61 33.08
N ARG A 5 23.38 -10.39 34.31
CA ARG A 5 21.95 -10.25 34.59
C ARG A 5 21.43 -8.90 34.13
N ILE A 6 22.14 -7.83 34.46
CA ILE A 6 21.79 -6.46 34.06
C ILE A 6 21.76 -6.31 32.53
N LEU A 7 22.71 -6.94 31.83
CA LEU A 7 22.72 -6.95 30.36
C LEU A 7 21.53 -7.71 29.77
N ARG A 8 21.11 -8.81 30.40
CA ARG A 8 19.97 -9.60 29.95
C ARG A 8 18.66 -8.86 30.15
N ASP A 9 18.47 -8.24 31.32
CA ASP A 9 17.28 -7.43 31.61
C ASP A 9 17.16 -6.25 30.63
N ARG A 10 18.28 -5.55 30.37
CA ARG A 10 18.31 -4.48 29.35
C ARG A 10 17.99 -4.96 27.95
N GLN A 11 18.43 -6.17 27.60
CA GLN A 11 18.15 -6.75 26.28
C GLN A 11 16.68 -7.15 26.14
N GLU A 12 16.08 -7.73 27.19
CA GLU A 12 14.65 -8.04 27.22
C GLU A 12 13.80 -6.77 27.17
N ASP A 13 14.17 -5.73 27.92
CA ASP A 13 13.50 -4.42 27.89
C ASP A 13 13.58 -3.78 26.50
N ALA A 14 14.74 -3.85 25.84
CA ALA A 14 14.93 -3.34 24.48
C ALA A 14 14.07 -4.12 23.46
N LEU A 15 14.06 -5.45 23.53
CA LEU A 15 13.25 -6.30 22.65
C LEU A 15 11.75 -6.05 22.87
N ALA A 16 11.33 -5.93 24.12
CA ALA A 16 9.96 -5.62 24.47
C ALA A 16 9.56 -4.21 24.01
N ALA A 17 10.47 -3.24 24.09
CA ALA A 17 10.27 -1.90 23.54
C ALA A 17 10.15 -1.91 22.01
N THR A 18 10.99 -2.67 21.29
CA THR A 18 10.88 -2.85 19.83
C THR A 18 9.60 -3.57 19.43
N SER A 19 9.16 -4.56 20.21
CA SER A 19 7.88 -5.25 19.97
C SER A 19 6.66 -4.37 20.25
N ARG A 20 6.75 -3.44 21.22
CA ARG A 20 5.71 -2.44 21.55
C ARG A 20 5.73 -1.23 20.63
N ALA A 21 6.87 -0.92 20.03
CA ALA A 21 6.99 0.06 18.97
C ALA A 21 6.16 -0.46 17.79
N ALA A 22 4.89 -0.07 17.80
CA ALA A 22 3.95 -0.33 16.75
C ALA A 22 4.62 -0.04 15.40
N ARG A 23 4.66 -1.07 14.56
CA ARG A 23 4.99 -0.97 13.14
C ARG A 23 4.04 -0.03 12.37
N PHE A 24 3.01 0.48 13.04
CA PHE A 24 2.29 1.69 12.68
C PHE A 24 3.16 2.88 13.04
N ALA A 25 4.32 3.02 12.38
CA ALA A 25 4.68 4.37 12.00
C ALA A 25 3.42 4.92 11.31
N GLU A 26 2.94 6.06 11.76
CA GLU A 26 2.24 6.96 10.85
C GLU A 26 3.27 7.32 9.76
N ASP A 27 3.59 6.36 8.89
CA ASP A 27 4.29 6.61 7.66
C ASP A 27 3.36 7.59 6.96
N GLY A 28 3.74 8.87 6.97
CA GLY A 28 2.93 9.94 6.43
C GLY A 28 2.34 9.50 5.09
N SER A 29 1.02 9.63 4.93
CA SER A 29 0.21 9.21 3.77
C SER A 29 0.99 8.39 2.73
N VAL A 30 1.24 7.10 3.02
CA VAL A 30 1.90 6.23 2.04
C VAL A 30 0.96 6.09 0.86
N ALA A 31 1.36 6.66 -0.26
CA ALA A 31 0.66 6.56 -1.53
C ALA A 31 1.38 5.59 -2.47
N MET A 32 0.62 4.78 -3.18
CA MET A 32 1.12 3.84 -4.17
C MET A 32 0.29 3.93 -5.45
N LEU A 33 0.96 4.01 -6.60
CA LEU A 33 0.28 3.86 -7.88
C LEU A 33 -0.10 2.39 -8.07
N VAL A 34 -1.37 2.13 -8.31
CA VAL A 34 -1.89 0.78 -8.55
C VAL A 34 -2.79 0.76 -9.77
N GLN A 35 -2.97 -0.42 -10.36
CA GLN A 35 -3.87 -0.66 -11.48
C GLN A 35 -4.91 -1.70 -11.10
N THR A 36 -6.20 -1.40 -11.34
CA THR A 36 -7.30 -2.34 -11.07
C THR A 36 -7.17 -3.59 -11.95
N LYS A 37 -7.45 -4.75 -11.36
CA LYS A 37 -7.49 -6.04 -12.06
C LYS A 37 -8.66 -6.89 -11.57
N VAL A 38 -9.01 -7.89 -12.36
CA VAL A 38 -9.90 -8.97 -11.91
C VAL A 38 -9.07 -9.97 -11.12
N ALA A 39 -9.44 -10.21 -9.86
CA ALA A 39 -8.88 -11.32 -9.09
C ALA A 39 -9.70 -12.61 -9.30
N ILE A 40 -11.00 -12.54 -9.04
CA ILE A 40 -11.97 -13.63 -9.29
C ILE A 40 -13.19 -13.05 -9.99
N VAL A 41 -13.87 -12.11 -9.34
CA VAL A 41 -15.00 -11.35 -9.88
C VAL A 41 -14.71 -9.86 -9.72
N TYR A 42 -15.03 -9.07 -10.73
CA TYR A 42 -14.87 -7.62 -10.66
C TYR A 42 -16.08 -6.98 -9.95
N PRO A 43 -15.90 -6.10 -8.94
CA PRO A 43 -17.02 -5.47 -8.27
C PRO A 43 -17.88 -4.63 -9.22
N SER A 44 -19.21 -4.65 -9.00
CA SER A 44 -20.19 -3.86 -9.75
C SER A 44 -20.70 -2.62 -9.01
N SER A 45 -20.25 -2.39 -7.77
CA SER A 45 -20.61 -1.24 -6.95
C SER A 45 -19.37 -0.38 -6.64
N ALA A 46 -19.56 0.94 -6.57
CA ALA A 46 -18.46 1.88 -6.38
C ALA A 46 -17.79 1.70 -5.00
N ASN A 47 -18.57 1.66 -3.92
CA ASN A 47 -18.08 1.54 -2.55
C ASN A 47 -17.67 0.10 -2.17
N ALA A 48 -16.71 -0.46 -2.90
CA ALA A 48 -16.24 -1.84 -2.73
C ALA A 48 -14.71 -1.92 -2.71
N PHE A 49 -14.19 -3.09 -2.33
CA PHE A 49 -12.77 -3.40 -2.45
C PHE A 49 -12.47 -3.90 -3.86
N PHE A 50 -11.50 -3.26 -4.50
CA PHE A 50 -10.98 -3.64 -5.81
C PHE A 50 -9.63 -4.30 -5.64
N ALA A 51 -9.39 -5.38 -6.40
CA ALA A 51 -8.08 -5.97 -6.49
C ALA A 51 -7.22 -5.12 -7.41
N CYS A 52 -6.05 -4.71 -6.92
CA CYS A 52 -5.13 -3.86 -7.66
C CYS A 52 -3.72 -4.46 -7.64
N SER A 53 -3.01 -4.28 -8.74
CA SER A 53 -1.57 -4.59 -8.84
C SER A 53 -0.77 -3.31 -8.72
N PRO A 54 0.34 -3.28 -7.98
CA PRO A 54 1.19 -2.10 -7.92
C PRO A 54 1.83 -1.84 -9.28
N VAL A 55 2.02 -0.56 -9.59
CA VAL A 55 2.61 -0.09 -10.84
C VAL A 55 3.86 0.73 -10.52
N ARG A 56 4.95 0.42 -11.21
CA ARG A 56 6.16 1.22 -11.21
C ARG A 56 6.17 2.14 -12.42
N LEU A 57 6.62 3.37 -12.19
CA LEU A 57 6.95 4.31 -13.26
C LEU A 57 8.43 4.12 -13.61
N ASP A 58 8.73 4.06 -14.89
CA ASP A 58 10.08 3.97 -15.44
C ASP A 58 10.16 4.81 -16.72
N GLY A 59 11.32 4.85 -17.36
CA GLY A 59 11.58 5.62 -18.57
C GLY A 59 12.46 6.85 -18.33
N PRO A 60 12.85 7.55 -19.41
CA PRO A 60 13.76 8.69 -19.30
C PRO A 60 13.10 9.88 -18.59
N GLU A 61 13.78 10.41 -17.57
CA GLU A 61 13.37 11.60 -16.83
C GLU A 61 13.81 12.88 -17.57
N SER A 62 13.29 13.07 -18.78
CA SER A 62 13.51 14.29 -19.58
C SER A 62 12.18 14.93 -19.95
N GLU A 63 12.16 16.26 -20.05
CA GLU A 63 10.98 17.00 -20.50
C GLU A 63 10.51 16.49 -21.87
N GLY A 64 9.22 16.16 -21.98
CA GLY A 64 8.61 15.61 -23.21
C GLY A 64 8.78 14.10 -23.42
N ALA A 65 9.52 13.39 -22.57
CA ALA A 65 9.55 11.94 -22.63
C ALA A 65 8.27 11.29 -22.09
N ALA A 66 7.88 10.17 -22.69
CA ALA A 66 6.77 9.37 -22.20
C ALA A 66 7.22 8.47 -21.03
N ALA A 67 6.38 8.39 -20.00
CA ALA A 67 6.58 7.44 -18.90
C ALA A 67 6.22 6.00 -19.33
N VAL A 68 6.99 5.05 -18.82
CA VAL A 68 6.74 3.61 -18.97
C VAL A 68 6.11 3.08 -17.69
N TYR A 69 4.99 2.39 -17.81
CA TYR A 69 4.28 1.80 -16.66
C TYR A 69 4.52 0.30 -16.63
N VAL A 70 5.12 -0.19 -15.54
CA VAL A 70 5.38 -1.62 -15.33
C VAL A 70 4.50 -2.11 -14.18
N THR A 71 3.47 -2.88 -14.51
CA THR A 71 2.54 -3.46 -13.53
C THR A 71 3.10 -4.77 -12.99
N ASP A 72 3.26 -4.89 -11.68
CA ASP A 72 3.68 -6.12 -11.02
C ASP A 72 2.46 -7.00 -10.69
N LEU A 73 2.20 -7.97 -11.55
CA LEU A 73 1.06 -8.88 -11.44
C LEU A 73 1.19 -9.90 -10.30
N SER A 74 2.39 -10.09 -9.74
CA SER A 74 2.65 -11.08 -8.67
C SER A 74 2.04 -10.64 -7.33
N ARG A 75 1.82 -9.34 -7.16
CA ARG A 75 1.25 -8.75 -5.94
C ARG A 75 -0.20 -8.34 -6.17
N THR A 76 -1.00 -8.51 -5.14
CA THR A 76 -2.40 -8.08 -5.13
C THR A 76 -2.69 -7.33 -3.85
N TYR A 77 -3.14 -6.09 -4.00
CA TYR A 77 -3.63 -5.26 -2.91
C TYR A 77 -5.13 -5.10 -3.07
N PHE A 78 -5.86 -5.25 -1.97
CA PHE A 78 -7.28 -4.91 -1.93
C PHE A 78 -7.43 -3.47 -1.47
N VAL A 79 -7.97 -2.63 -2.33
CA VAL A 79 -8.07 -1.18 -2.12
C VAL A 79 -9.54 -0.79 -2.11
N TYR A 80 -9.99 -0.12 -1.05
CA TYR A 80 -11.37 0.34 -0.92
C TYR A 80 -11.59 1.63 -1.71
N ASN A 81 -12.60 1.65 -2.58
CA ASN A 81 -12.97 2.86 -3.29
C ASN A 81 -13.94 3.71 -2.45
N LEU A 82 -13.53 4.93 -2.16
CA LEU A 82 -14.31 5.98 -1.47
C LEU A 82 -15.12 6.84 -2.46
N GLY A 83 -14.94 6.64 -3.77
CA GLY A 83 -15.58 7.42 -4.80
C GLY A 83 -16.98 6.91 -5.17
N THR A 84 -17.62 7.63 -6.08
CA THR A 84 -19.01 7.37 -6.49
C THR A 84 -19.16 6.44 -7.68
N HIS A 85 -18.08 6.16 -8.42
CA HIS A 85 -18.11 5.34 -9.64
C HIS A 85 -17.29 4.05 -9.52
N VAL A 86 -17.67 3.05 -10.31
CA VAL A 86 -16.88 1.81 -10.48
C VAL A 86 -15.77 2.08 -11.49
N PRO A 87 -14.48 2.00 -11.12
CA PRO A 87 -13.40 2.15 -12.08
C PRO A 87 -13.45 1.00 -13.09
N PRO A 88 -13.26 1.25 -14.40
CA PRO A 88 -13.02 0.20 -15.37
C PRO A 88 -11.81 -0.69 -14.99
N ILE A 89 -11.76 -1.91 -15.51
CA ILE A 89 -10.60 -2.79 -15.35
C ILE A 89 -9.39 -2.14 -16.03
N GLY A 90 -8.23 -2.16 -15.37
CA GLY A 90 -7.00 -1.57 -15.90
C GLY A 90 -6.84 -0.09 -15.59
N THR A 91 -7.78 0.52 -14.87
CA THR A 91 -7.68 1.91 -14.41
C THR A 91 -6.54 2.06 -13.40
N LYS A 92 -5.71 3.09 -13.60
CA LYS A 92 -4.63 3.44 -12.68
C LYS A 92 -5.16 4.42 -11.64
N VAL A 93 -4.97 4.11 -10.37
CA VAL A 93 -5.42 4.94 -9.23
C VAL A 93 -4.30 5.08 -8.21
N ILE A 94 -4.38 6.15 -7.42
CA ILE A 94 -3.50 6.34 -6.28
C ILE A 94 -4.16 5.71 -5.06
N ALA A 95 -3.56 4.62 -4.58
CA ALA A 95 -3.96 3.99 -3.33
C ALA A 95 -3.22 4.67 -2.16
N GLN A 96 -3.95 5.03 -1.11
CA GLN A 96 -3.42 5.63 0.10
C GLN A 96 -3.61 4.68 1.28
N SER A 97 -2.60 4.59 2.14
CA SER A 97 -2.71 3.88 3.41
C SER A 97 -3.49 4.73 4.42
N CYS A 98 -4.62 4.21 4.89
CA CYS A 98 -5.46 4.81 5.92
C CYS A 98 -5.77 3.75 6.98
N SER A 99 -5.27 3.95 8.21
CA SER A 99 -5.51 3.07 9.36
C SER A 99 -5.26 1.58 9.07
N GLY A 100 -4.19 1.27 8.33
CA GLY A 100 -3.80 -0.09 7.98
C GLY A 100 -4.58 -0.71 6.81
N ARG A 101 -5.40 0.07 6.10
CA ARG A 101 -6.08 -0.34 4.86
C ARG A 101 -5.70 0.56 3.71
N TRP A 102 -5.78 0.04 2.50
CA TRP A 102 -5.61 0.83 1.29
C TRP A 102 -6.95 1.39 0.83
N THR A 103 -6.99 2.68 0.54
CA THR A 103 -8.16 3.37 -0.01
C THR A 103 -7.78 4.13 -1.27
N PHE A 104 -8.73 4.36 -2.17
CA PHE A 104 -8.60 5.27 -3.29
C PHE A 104 -9.94 5.97 -3.51
N ARG A 105 -9.97 6.98 -4.36
CA ARG A 105 -11.21 7.66 -4.76
C ARG A 105 -11.30 7.70 -6.28
N PHE A 106 -12.43 7.23 -6.82
CA PHE A 106 -12.73 7.27 -8.23
C PHE A 106 -14.15 7.80 -8.48
N ASP A 107 -14.24 8.96 -9.12
CA ASP A 107 -15.49 9.72 -9.30
C ASP A 107 -15.93 9.87 -10.78
N GLY A 108 -15.24 9.23 -11.73
CA GLY A 108 -15.53 9.31 -13.17
C GLY A 108 -14.54 10.16 -13.93
#